data_AF-A0A538DCK9-F1
#
_entry.id   AF-A0A538DCK9-F1
#
_cell.length_a   1.000
_cell.length_b   1.000
_cell.length_c   1.000
_cell.angle_alpha   90.00
_cell.angle_beta   90.00
_cell.angle_gamma   90.00
#
_symmetry.space_group_name_H-M   'P 1'
#
loop_
_entity.id
_entity.type
_entity.pdbx_description
1 polymer ?
#
loop_
_entity_poly.entity_id
_entity_poly.type
_entity_poly.pdbx_seq_one_letter_code
_entity_poly.pdbx_strand_id
1 'polypeptide(L)'
;MSDDAGPEVILKPDALLALHSVTEELFETLRRWFHVPNVVPLDLSDIDAVVREMSDPVMIAALAMRKLQALRLLALPGVRTSTDVVLSIVNDLDRALVQAPVMRLKLRAEETDWDAAFELLTHEPSGQHPSRVTPHDSREVDPEADRFRDLHQRLHEAAIAVLEASDGDIRYLE
;
A
#
# COMPACT_ATOMS: atom_id res chain seq x y z
N MET A 1 27.35 13.11 -38.74
CA MET A 1 26.09 12.36 -38.69
C MET A 1 26.00 11.85 -37.28
N SER A 2 25.30 12.57 -36.40
CA SER A 2 25.08 12.13 -35.03
C SER A 2 24.06 11.01 -35.11
N ASP A 3 24.42 9.82 -34.63
CA ASP A 3 23.46 8.74 -34.41
C ASP A 3 22.38 9.29 -33.47
N ASP A 4 21.20 9.54 -34.03
CA ASP A 4 19.95 9.70 -33.32
C ASP A 4 19.52 8.30 -32.84
N ALA A 5 20.36 7.68 -32.00
CA ALA A 5 19.99 6.50 -31.28
C ALA A 5 18.93 6.95 -30.27
N GLY A 6 17.66 6.70 -30.60
CA GLY A 6 16.55 6.95 -29.70
C GLY A 6 16.83 6.39 -28.30
N PRO A 7 16.17 6.92 -27.26
CA PRO A 7 16.54 6.62 -25.88
C PRO A 7 16.52 5.11 -25.62
N GLU A 8 17.59 4.59 -25.04
CA GLU A 8 17.83 3.16 -24.86
C GLU A 8 16.66 2.52 -24.11
N VAL A 9 16.07 1.50 -24.76
CA VAL A 9 14.96 0.72 -24.22
C VAL A 9 15.54 -0.59 -23.69
N ILE A 10 15.30 -0.85 -22.42
CA ILE A 10 15.70 -2.07 -21.72
C ILE A 10 14.47 -2.88 -21.35
N LEU A 11 14.66 -4.18 -21.08
CA LEU A 11 13.57 -5.05 -20.67
C LEU A 11 13.11 -4.73 -19.25
N LYS A 12 11.81 -4.90 -19.01
CA LYS A 12 11.26 -4.85 -17.64
C LYS A 12 11.84 -5.98 -16.78
N PRO A 13 12.37 -5.67 -15.58
CA PRO A 13 12.75 -6.71 -14.63
C PRO A 13 11.55 -7.57 -14.22
N ASP A 14 11.79 -8.86 -13.96
CA ASP A 14 10.73 -9.79 -13.53
C ASP A 14 10.02 -9.31 -12.25
N ALA A 15 10.77 -8.67 -11.34
CA ALA A 15 10.21 -8.08 -10.12
C ALA A 15 9.18 -6.98 -10.42
N LEU A 16 9.40 -6.15 -11.45
CA LEU A 16 8.44 -5.15 -11.89
C LEU A 16 7.20 -5.80 -12.50
N LEU A 17 7.38 -6.83 -13.33
CA LEU A 17 6.25 -7.57 -13.94
C LEU A 17 5.40 -8.28 -12.87
N ALA A 18 6.03 -8.82 -11.83
CA ALA A 18 5.37 -9.45 -10.70
C ALA A 18 4.47 -8.49 -9.90
N LEU A 19 4.67 -7.16 -10.03
CA LEU A 19 3.83 -6.18 -9.35
C LEU A 19 2.37 -6.20 -9.81
N HIS A 20 2.04 -6.80 -10.95
CA HIS A 20 0.67 -6.85 -11.43
C HIS A 20 -0.31 -7.48 -10.42
N SER A 21 0.06 -8.60 -9.79
CA SER A 21 -0.75 -9.25 -8.76
C SER A 21 -0.55 -8.63 -7.38
N VAL A 22 0.65 -8.14 -7.06
CA VAL A 22 0.95 -7.49 -5.76
C VAL A 22 0.11 -6.24 -5.59
N THR A 23 0.02 -5.41 -6.63
CA THR A 23 -0.75 -4.17 -6.62
C THR A 23 -2.25 -4.42 -6.50
N GLU A 24 -2.76 -5.51 -7.08
CA GLU A 24 -4.15 -5.94 -6.91
C GLU A 24 -4.48 -6.32 -5.47
N GLU A 25 -3.62 -7.12 -4.83
CA GLU A 25 -3.83 -7.53 -3.43
C GLU A 25 -3.72 -6.34 -2.45
N LEU A 26 -2.75 -5.45 -2.66
CA LEU A 26 -2.63 -4.21 -1.88
C LEU A 26 -3.84 -3.30 -2.08
N PHE A 27 -4.34 -3.17 -3.32
CA PHE A 27 -5.50 -2.35 -3.64
C PHE A 27 -6.75 -2.84 -2.91
N GLU A 28 -7.05 -4.14 -2.99
CA GLU A 28 -8.21 -4.72 -2.31
C GLU A 28 -8.09 -4.66 -0.78
N THR A 29 -6.86 -4.80 -0.26
CA THR A 29 -6.61 -4.68 1.18
C THR A 29 -6.87 -3.26 1.67
N LEU A 30 -6.32 -2.23 1.01
CA LEU A 30 -6.56 -0.83 1.35
C LEU A 30 -8.06 -0.49 1.24
N ARG A 31 -8.70 -0.92 0.15
CA ARG A 31 -10.12 -0.67 -0.07
C ARG A 31 -10.97 -1.16 1.10
N ARG A 32 -10.69 -2.38 1.58
CA ARG A 32 -11.41 -3.00 2.67
C ARG A 32 -11.06 -2.39 4.03
N TRP A 33 -9.78 -2.11 4.30
CA TRP A 33 -9.35 -1.54 5.58
C TRP A 33 -9.92 -0.15 5.85
N PHE A 34 -10.06 0.65 4.80
CA PHE A 34 -10.51 2.05 4.91
C PHE A 34 -11.91 2.28 4.34
N HIS A 35 -12.62 1.20 3.97
CA HIS A 35 -13.96 1.26 3.35
C HIS A 35 -14.03 2.26 2.18
N VAL A 36 -12.99 2.32 1.36
CA VAL A 36 -12.86 3.30 0.29
C VAL A 36 -13.97 3.10 -0.75
N PRO A 37 -14.77 4.13 -1.08
CA PRO A 37 -15.84 4.00 -2.06
C PRO A 37 -15.30 3.79 -3.48
N ASN A 38 -16.17 3.32 -4.38
CA ASN A 38 -15.82 3.11 -5.80
C ASN A 38 -15.39 4.41 -6.52
N VAL A 39 -15.87 5.55 -6.01
CA VAL A 39 -15.62 6.87 -6.60
C VAL A 39 -15.28 7.81 -5.45
N VAL A 40 -14.12 8.46 -5.56
CA VAL A 40 -13.64 9.47 -4.62
C VAL A 40 -13.43 10.77 -5.43
N PRO A 41 -14.21 11.84 -5.19
CA PRO A 41 -13.98 13.11 -5.85
C PRO A 41 -12.73 13.79 -5.24
N LEU A 42 -11.93 14.42 -6.10
CA LEU A 42 -10.82 15.30 -5.69
C LEU A 42 -11.24 16.75 -5.89
N ASP A 43 -11.08 17.57 -4.86
CA ASP A 43 -11.35 18.99 -4.95
C ASP A 43 -10.14 19.73 -5.55
N LEU A 44 -10.30 20.25 -6.78
CA LEU A 44 -9.28 21.03 -7.49
C LEU A 44 -9.63 22.53 -7.53
N SER A 45 -10.56 22.99 -6.70
CA SER A 45 -10.99 24.39 -6.70
C SER A 45 -9.98 25.36 -6.09
N ASP A 46 -9.16 24.89 -5.15
CA ASP A 46 -8.15 25.67 -4.44
C ASP A 46 -6.92 24.80 -4.09
N ILE A 47 -5.72 25.40 -4.04
CA ILE A 47 -4.48 24.69 -3.71
C ILE A 47 -4.48 24.15 -2.28
N ASP A 48 -5.16 24.82 -1.36
CA ASP A 48 -5.22 24.47 0.06
C ASP A 48 -6.36 23.49 0.39
N ALA A 49 -7.24 23.16 -0.57
CA ALA A 49 -8.30 22.16 -0.41
C ALA A 49 -7.74 20.79 0.04
N VAL A 50 -6.49 20.51 -0.36
CA VAL A 50 -5.74 19.30 -0.03
C VAL A 50 -5.47 19.11 1.46
N VAL A 51 -5.48 20.17 2.29
CA VAL A 51 -5.18 20.06 3.73
C VAL A 51 -6.18 19.15 4.44
N ARG A 52 -7.47 19.33 4.12
CA ARG A 52 -8.53 18.49 4.69
C ARG A 52 -8.41 17.06 4.18
N GLU A 53 -8.16 16.90 2.89
CA GLU A 53 -8.02 15.60 2.22
C GLU A 53 -6.83 14.80 2.75
N MET A 54 -5.69 15.43 2.98
CA MET A 54 -4.48 14.77 3.49
C MET A 54 -4.50 14.49 4.99
N SER A 55 -5.58 14.85 5.68
CA SER A 55 -5.84 14.46 7.07
C SER A 55 -6.80 13.29 7.20
N ASP A 56 -7.56 12.98 6.15
CA ASP A 56 -8.55 11.90 6.13
C ASP A 56 -7.89 10.57 5.72
N PRO A 57 -7.90 9.54 6.58
CA PRO A 57 -7.39 8.21 6.25
C PRO A 57 -7.98 7.59 5.00
N VAL A 58 -9.28 7.81 4.73
CA VAL A 58 -9.97 7.26 3.56
C VAL A 58 -9.42 7.89 2.28
N MET A 59 -9.20 9.20 2.29
CA MET A 59 -8.65 9.93 1.16
C MET A 59 -7.18 9.57 0.92
N ILE A 60 -6.36 9.46 1.97
CA ILE A 60 -4.97 8.99 1.86
C ILE A 60 -4.94 7.59 1.22
N ALA A 61 -5.80 6.68 1.68
CA ALA A 61 -5.90 5.33 1.11
C ALA A 61 -6.36 5.38 -0.36
N ALA A 62 -7.32 6.23 -0.71
CA ALA A 62 -7.79 6.40 -2.08
C ALA A 62 -6.70 6.90 -3.03
N LEU A 63 -5.88 7.86 -2.60
CA LEU A 63 -4.74 8.37 -3.37
C LEU A 63 -3.66 7.29 -3.55
N ALA A 64 -3.38 6.51 -2.50
CA ALA A 64 -2.48 5.35 -2.61
C ALA A 64 -3.03 4.30 -3.58
N MET A 65 -4.32 3.97 -3.49
CA MET A 65 -5.00 3.07 -4.43
C MET A 65 -4.89 3.57 -5.87
N ARG A 66 -5.00 4.89 -6.11
CA ARG A 66 -4.81 5.47 -7.44
C ARG A 66 -3.39 5.25 -7.98
N LYS A 67 -2.38 5.34 -7.12
CA LYS A 67 -0.97 5.05 -7.47
C LYS A 67 -0.74 3.56 -7.72
N LEU A 68 -1.39 2.67 -6.95
CA LEU A 68 -1.37 1.23 -7.21
C LEU A 68 -1.97 0.87 -8.57
N GLN A 69 -3.07 1.53 -8.98
CA GLN A 69 -3.64 1.34 -10.32
C GLN A 69 -2.66 1.74 -11.42
N ALA A 70 -1.99 2.89 -11.26
CA ALA A 70 -0.98 3.34 -12.20
C ALA A 70 0.18 2.33 -12.28
N LEU A 71 0.71 1.91 -11.12
CA LEU A 71 1.80 0.93 -11.06
C LEU A 71 1.40 -0.42 -11.67
N ARG A 72 0.15 -0.88 -11.45
CA ARG A 72 -0.39 -2.10 -12.07
C ARG A 72 -0.38 -2.03 -13.59
N LEU A 73 -0.72 -0.87 -14.16
CA LEU A 73 -0.66 -0.63 -15.61
C LEU A 73 0.80 -0.68 -16.09
N LEU A 74 1.72 -0.01 -15.38
CA LEU A 74 3.14 0.01 -15.74
C LEU A 74 3.81 -1.37 -15.60
N ALA A 75 3.28 -2.25 -14.75
CA ALA A 75 3.76 -3.63 -14.60
C ALA A 75 3.34 -4.56 -15.75
N LEU A 76 2.43 -4.16 -16.65
CA LEU A 76 2.02 -4.99 -17.77
C LEU A 76 3.10 -5.08 -18.86
N PRO A 77 3.34 -6.26 -19.46
CA PRO A 77 4.23 -6.39 -20.63
C PRO A 77 3.81 -5.46 -21.78
N GLY A 78 4.77 -4.81 -22.44
CA GLY A 78 4.51 -3.94 -23.60
C GLY A 78 3.98 -2.53 -23.27
N VAL A 79 3.75 -2.21 -21.99
CA VAL A 79 3.43 -0.83 -21.57
C VAL A 79 4.74 -0.07 -21.37
N ARG A 80 5.13 0.77 -22.34
CA ARG A 80 6.35 1.55 -22.21
C ARG A 80 6.28 2.56 -21.06
N THR A 81 7.33 2.61 -20.24
CA THR A 81 7.48 3.58 -19.14
C THR A 81 8.93 3.98 -18.95
N SER A 82 9.21 5.07 -18.24
CA SER A 82 10.57 5.41 -17.80
C SER A 82 10.84 4.94 -16.37
N THR A 83 12.11 4.71 -16.04
CA THR A 83 12.54 4.20 -14.73
C THR A 83 12.22 5.17 -13.59
N ASP A 84 12.38 6.48 -13.81
CA ASP A 84 12.06 7.54 -12.84
C ASP A 84 10.57 7.59 -12.48
N VAL A 85 9.67 7.33 -13.44
CA VAL A 85 8.23 7.28 -13.18
C VAL A 85 7.89 6.10 -12.26
N VAL A 86 8.46 4.93 -12.50
CA VAL A 86 8.24 3.76 -11.64
C VAL A 86 8.76 4.03 -10.23
N LEU A 87 9.98 4.55 -10.11
CA LEU A 87 10.61 4.85 -8.82
C LEU A 87 9.83 5.93 -8.04
N SER A 88 9.36 6.98 -8.73
CA SER A 88 8.54 8.03 -8.13
C SER A 88 7.23 7.48 -7.57
N ILE A 89 6.54 6.61 -8.32
CA ILE A 89 5.28 6.02 -7.85
C ILE A 89 5.50 5.11 -6.65
N VAL A 90 6.55 4.28 -6.65
CA VAL A 90 6.86 3.40 -5.51
C VAL A 90 7.23 4.23 -4.28
N ASN A 91 8.08 5.25 -4.41
CA ASN A 91 8.45 6.12 -3.31
C ASN A 91 7.25 6.88 -2.73
N ASP A 92 6.36 7.33 -3.59
CA ASP A 92 5.13 7.99 -3.21
C ASP A 92 4.16 7.08 -2.44
N LEU A 93 4.17 5.78 -2.72
CA LEU A 93 3.38 4.77 -2.02
C LEU A 93 3.97 4.43 -0.65
N ASP A 94 5.29 4.43 -0.51
CA ASP A 94 6.01 3.98 0.69
C ASP A 94 5.44 4.59 1.98
N ARG A 95 5.36 5.93 2.04
CA ARG A 95 4.85 6.61 3.24
C ARG A 95 3.41 6.21 3.57
N ALA A 96 2.54 6.08 2.57
CA ALA A 96 1.14 5.73 2.80
C ALA A 96 1.00 4.28 3.28
N LEU A 97 1.73 3.35 2.66
CA LEU A 97 1.68 1.93 2.98
C LEU A 97 2.33 1.63 4.35
N VAL A 98 3.44 2.29 4.70
CA VAL A 98 4.04 2.17 6.05
C VAL A 98 3.07 2.59 7.15
N GLN A 99 2.28 3.64 6.93
CA GLN A 99 1.36 4.17 7.93
C GLN A 99 -0.01 3.45 7.97
N ALA A 100 -0.40 2.79 6.88
CA ALA A 100 -1.73 2.18 6.74
C ALA A 100 -2.12 1.23 7.89
N PRO A 101 -1.25 0.30 8.37
CA PRO A 101 -1.61 -0.57 9.50
C PRO A 101 -1.92 0.20 10.78
N VAL A 102 -1.16 1.26 11.06
CA VAL A 102 -1.38 2.11 12.25
C VAL A 102 -2.67 2.91 12.10
N MET A 103 -2.93 3.48 10.93
CA MET A 103 -4.16 4.22 10.64
C MET A 103 -5.39 3.33 10.76
N ARG A 104 -5.32 2.09 10.28
CA ARG A 104 -6.37 1.07 10.43
C ARG A 104 -6.67 0.81 11.91
N LEU A 105 -5.65 0.62 12.75
CA LEU A 105 -5.86 0.37 14.18
C LEU A 105 -6.53 1.56 14.88
N LYS A 106 -6.15 2.79 14.52
CA LYS A 106 -6.78 4.02 15.04
C LYS A 106 -8.26 4.08 14.66
N LEU A 107 -8.59 3.89 13.37
CA LEU A 107 -9.97 3.84 12.90
C LEU A 107 -10.80 2.78 13.63
N ARG A 108 -10.28 1.55 13.74
CA ARG A 108 -10.98 0.47 14.47
C ARG A 108 -11.20 0.83 15.92
N ALA A 109 -10.22 1.45 16.59
CA ALA A 109 -10.36 1.87 17.97
C ALA A 109 -11.42 2.97 18.15
N GLU A 110 -11.57 3.88 17.18
CA GLU A 110 -12.60 4.92 17.16
C GLU A 110 -14.00 4.36 16.87
N GLU A 111 -14.10 3.34 16.03
CA GLU A 111 -15.38 2.69 15.65
C GLU A 111 -15.86 1.64 16.67
N THR A 112 -14.99 1.19 17.58
CA THR A 112 -15.32 0.12 18.54
C THR A 112 -16.19 0.68 19.68
N ASP A 113 -17.33 0.02 19.92
CA ASP A 113 -18.11 0.20 21.15
C ASP A 113 -17.39 -0.49 22.31
N TRP A 114 -16.61 0.30 23.06
CA TRP A 114 -15.79 -0.19 24.16
C TRP A 114 -16.62 -0.68 25.35
N ASP A 115 -17.83 -0.15 25.55
CA ASP A 115 -18.70 -0.57 26.65
C ASP A 115 -19.19 -2.00 26.37
N ALA A 116 -19.70 -2.25 25.16
CA ALA A 116 -20.10 -3.59 24.73
C ALA A 116 -18.91 -4.58 24.71
N ALA A 117 -17.74 -4.14 24.24
CA ALA A 117 -16.53 -4.97 24.23
C ALA A 117 -16.08 -5.35 25.65
N PHE A 118 -16.19 -4.42 26.61
CA PHE A 118 -15.87 -4.66 28.01
C PHE A 118 -16.91 -5.57 28.70
N GLU A 119 -18.19 -5.41 28.39
CA GLU A 119 -19.24 -6.30 28.88
C GLU A 119 -19.03 -7.74 28.42
N LEU A 120 -18.64 -7.97 27.16
CA LEU A 120 -18.29 -9.30 26.65
C LEU A 120 -17.14 -9.95 27.43
N LEU A 121 -16.09 -9.18 27.74
CA LEU A 121 -14.94 -9.67 28.52
C LEU A 121 -15.31 -10.02 29.97
N THR A 122 -16.28 -9.31 30.55
CA THR A 122 -16.71 -9.49 31.94
C THR A 122 -17.80 -10.56 32.11
N HIS A 123 -18.58 -10.83 31.06
CA HIS A 123 -19.63 -11.86 31.04
C HIS A 123 -19.16 -13.23 30.55
N GLU A 124 -17.88 -13.42 30.23
CA GLU A 124 -17.33 -14.76 30.08
C GLU A 124 -17.51 -15.54 31.40
N PRO A 125 -18.20 -16.70 31.39
CA PRO A 125 -18.58 -17.38 32.62
C PRO A 125 -17.34 -17.79 33.42
N SER A 126 -17.27 -17.33 34.66
CA SER A 126 -16.17 -17.51 35.62
C SER A 126 -15.95 -18.97 36.08
N GLY A 127 -16.37 -19.97 35.29
CA GLY A 127 -16.32 -21.39 35.61
C GLY A 127 -15.27 -22.21 34.85
N GLN A 128 -14.58 -21.62 33.88
CA GLN A 128 -13.35 -22.18 33.31
C GLN A 128 -12.25 -21.14 33.54
N HIS A 129 -11.59 -21.19 34.70
CA HIS A 129 -10.24 -20.66 34.77
C HIS A 129 -9.40 -21.48 33.79
N PRO A 130 -8.92 -20.94 32.67
CA PRO A 130 -7.77 -21.55 32.03
C PRO A 130 -6.69 -21.41 33.08
N SER A 131 -6.11 -22.52 33.53
CA SER A 131 -4.88 -22.53 34.31
C SER A 131 -3.97 -21.44 33.76
N ARG A 132 -3.85 -20.33 34.51
CA ARG A 132 -2.93 -19.23 34.24
C ARG A 132 -2.72 -19.05 32.74
N VAL A 133 -3.61 -18.33 32.05
CA VAL A 133 -3.22 -17.68 30.78
C VAL A 133 -2.00 -16.84 31.15
N THR A 134 -0.81 -17.43 31.00
CA THR A 134 0.44 -16.72 30.87
C THR A 134 0.12 -15.58 29.93
N PRO A 135 0.43 -14.32 30.28
CA PRO A 135 0.03 -13.15 29.48
C PRO A 135 0.18 -13.57 28.04
N HIS A 136 -0.95 -13.73 27.34
CA HIS A 136 -0.94 -14.20 25.97
C HIS A 136 0.07 -13.27 25.32
N ASP A 137 1.17 -13.85 24.82
CA ASP A 137 2.30 -13.11 24.29
C ASP A 137 1.68 -12.01 23.45
N SER A 138 1.88 -10.72 23.79
CA SER A 138 1.17 -9.56 23.20
C SER A 138 1.43 -9.38 21.69
N ARG A 139 2.04 -10.41 21.10
CA ARG A 139 2.26 -10.77 19.72
C ARG A 139 1.10 -11.62 19.21
N GLU A 140 -0.15 -11.18 19.38
CA GLU A 140 -1.17 -11.69 18.48
C GLU A 140 -0.80 -11.16 17.09
N VAL A 141 -0.07 -11.99 16.35
CA VAL A 141 0.46 -11.67 15.03
C VAL A 141 -0.76 -11.43 14.15
N ASP A 142 -0.99 -10.18 13.72
CA ASP A 142 -2.03 -9.89 12.72
C ASP A 142 -1.51 -10.42 11.37
N PRO A 143 -1.96 -11.61 10.93
CA PRO A 143 -1.40 -12.25 9.72
C PRO A 143 -1.70 -11.42 8.47
N GLU A 144 -2.73 -10.59 8.53
CA GLU A 144 -3.13 -9.72 7.45
C GLU A 144 -2.21 -8.49 7.36
N ALA A 145 -1.86 -7.90 8.50
CA ALA A 145 -0.86 -6.83 8.55
C ALA A 145 0.53 -7.35 8.14
N ASP A 146 0.87 -8.59 8.47
CA ASP A 146 2.11 -9.24 8.02
C ASP A 146 2.12 -9.44 6.51
N ARG A 147 1.03 -9.98 5.96
CA ARG A 147 0.87 -10.12 4.51
C ARG A 147 0.96 -8.78 3.79
N PHE A 148 0.32 -7.75 4.33
CA PHE A 148 0.41 -6.40 3.79
C PHE A 148 1.85 -5.86 3.78
N ARG A 149 2.62 -6.12 4.84
CA ARG A 149 4.05 -5.76 4.91
C ARG A 149 4.90 -6.53 3.92
N ASP A 150 4.65 -7.83 3.71
CA ASP A 150 5.31 -8.64 2.67
C ASP A 150 5.05 -8.07 1.27
N LEU A 151 3.79 -7.73 0.97
CA LEU A 151 3.42 -7.13 -0.32
C LEU A 151 4.07 -5.76 -0.51
N HIS A 152 4.12 -4.95 0.55
CA HIS A 152 4.81 -3.67 0.53
C HIS A 152 6.31 -3.83 0.24
N GLN A 153 6.97 -4.81 0.87
CA GLN A 153 8.37 -5.12 0.62
C GLN A 153 8.64 -5.48 -0.86
N ARG A 154 7.73 -6.20 -1.51
CA ARG A 154 7.87 -6.53 -2.94
C ARG A 154 7.85 -5.29 -3.85
N LEU A 155 7.15 -4.22 -3.47
CA LEU A 155 7.24 -2.94 -4.20
C LEU A 155 8.66 -2.38 -4.15
N HIS A 156 9.31 -2.46 -2.98
CA HIS A 156 10.68 -2.00 -2.79
C HIS A 156 11.69 -2.86 -3.57
N GLU A 157 11.52 -4.18 -3.56
CA GLU A 157 12.33 -5.11 -4.35
C GLU A 157 12.24 -4.80 -5.86
N ALA A 158 11.03 -4.51 -6.35
CA ALA A 158 10.84 -4.10 -7.74
C ALA A 158 11.51 -2.76 -8.07
N ALA A 159 11.46 -1.79 -7.15
CA ALA A 159 12.18 -0.52 -7.32
C ALA A 159 13.70 -0.71 -7.38
N ILE A 160 14.26 -1.57 -6.51
CA ILE A 160 15.68 -1.92 -6.55
C ILE A 160 16.03 -2.58 -7.89
N ALA A 161 15.25 -3.57 -8.33
CA ALA A 161 15.49 -4.24 -9.60
C ALA A 161 15.45 -3.29 -10.81
N VAL A 162 14.55 -2.28 -10.78
CA VAL A 162 14.49 -1.23 -11.80
C VAL A 162 15.72 -0.34 -11.76
N LEU A 163 16.18 0.05 -10.58
CA LEU A 163 17.39 0.86 -10.40
C LEU A 163 18.65 0.12 -10.87
N GLU A 164 18.77 -1.16 -10.53
CA GLU A 164 19.88 -2.03 -10.94
C GLU A 164 19.88 -2.26 -12.45
N ALA A 165 18.72 -2.54 -13.05
CA ALA A 165 18.62 -2.73 -14.50
C ALA A 165 18.96 -1.46 -15.30
N SER A 166 18.80 -0.29 -14.71
CA SER A 166 19.07 0.99 -15.35
C SER A 166 20.45 1.58 -15.04
N ASP A 167 21.26 0.90 -14.21
CA ASP A 167 22.53 1.40 -13.68
C ASP A 167 22.41 2.81 -13.05
N GLY A 168 21.24 3.14 -12.49
CA GLY A 168 20.95 4.46 -11.93
C GLY A 168 20.59 5.56 -12.94
N ASP A 169 20.65 5.29 -14.24
CA ASP A 169 20.25 6.24 -15.30
C ASP A 169 18.74 6.21 -15.54
N ILE A 170 18.21 7.29 -16.11
CA ILE A 170 16.85 7.31 -16.64
C ILE A 170 16.83 6.54 -17.98
N ARG A 171 16.12 5.41 -17.99
CA ARG A 171 15.97 4.53 -19.17
C ARG A 171 14.48 4.30 -19.44
N TYR A 172 14.15 3.81 -20.64
CA TYR A 172 12.81 3.33 -20.93
C TYR A 172 12.73 1.81 -20.73
N LEU A 173 11.63 1.35 -20.16
CA LEU A 173 11.30 -0.05 -19.93
C LEU A 173 10.17 -0.46 -20.87
N GLU A 174 10.29 -1.61 -21.54
CA GLU A 174 9.24 -2.20 -22.37
C GLU A 174 9.13 -3.72 -22.19
#